data_AF-A0A800AL65-F1
#
_entry.id   AF-A0A800AL65-F1
#
_cell.length_a   1.000
_cell.length_b   1.000
_cell.length_c   1.000
_cell.angle_alpha   90.00
_cell.angle_beta   90.00
_cell.angle_gamma   90.00
#
_symmetry.space_group_name_H-M   'P 1'
#
loop_
_entity.id
_entity.type
_entity.pdbx_description
1 polymer ?
#
loop_
_entity_poly.entity_id
_entity_poly.type
_entity_poly.pdbx_seq_one_letter_code
_entity_poly.pdbx_strand_id
1 'polypeptide(L)'
;MLDNYDEERFISGVYNYCDRWCERCSMTQRCFLYYKDSRREAEHRAKGEDPHDWDIVLQDLHESFQETLEMLRKHAEEEGIDLDAIDTESVISELVDPSDHPLHIKAHKYMMETHKFLEKLHDVINEEIDNINAGNVLAENIEEIKDCFEVIDWYHMQIAVKIHRALCGKMEAEEEGDDESDEFSMYDANGSAKVAYIGLVRTMDALTKVHEWQKSLHNDIMPLLTYVYGLINGIEREFPGHK
;
A
#
# COMPACT_ATOMS: atom_id res chain seq x y z
N MET A 1 -7.53 -1.84 28.74
CA MET A 1 -8.24 -0.55 28.94
C MET A 1 -7.85 0.30 27.76
N LEU A 2 -8.78 0.62 26.86
CA LEU A 2 -8.57 1.75 25.96
C LEU A 2 -8.68 2.97 26.87
N ASP A 3 -7.56 3.65 27.11
CA ASP A 3 -7.62 4.99 27.71
C ASP A 3 -8.61 5.83 26.90
N ASN A 4 -9.37 6.70 27.57
CA ASN A 4 -10.32 7.64 26.97
C ASN A 4 -9.60 8.55 25.94
N TYR A 5 -9.35 8.03 24.75
CA TYR A 5 -8.94 8.82 23.60
C TYR A 5 -10.17 9.60 23.14
N ASP A 6 -9.93 10.78 22.57
CA ASP A 6 -10.96 11.56 21.89
C ASP A 6 -11.37 10.80 20.61
N GLU A 7 -12.19 9.76 20.77
CA GLU A 7 -12.63 8.86 19.69
C GLU A 7 -13.31 9.66 18.56
N GLU A 8 -13.91 10.81 18.89
CA GLU A 8 -14.53 11.72 17.92
C GLU A 8 -13.52 12.36 16.95
N ARG A 9 -12.24 12.47 17.33
CA ARG A 9 -11.18 13.03 16.48
C ARG A 9 -10.82 12.10 15.32
N PHE A 10 -10.78 10.79 15.57
CA PHE A 10 -10.23 9.81 14.64
C PHE A 10 -11.29 9.27 13.68
N ILE A 11 -10.90 9.02 12.43
CA ILE A 11 -11.78 8.34 11.47
C ILE A 11 -11.57 6.83 11.66
N SER A 12 -12.61 6.13 12.12
CA SER A 12 -12.60 4.68 12.25
C SER A 12 -12.28 4.01 10.90
N GLY A 13 -11.39 3.02 10.91
CA GLY A 13 -11.04 2.24 9.71
C GLY A 13 -10.29 2.98 8.61
N VAL A 14 -9.89 4.26 8.79
CA VAL A 14 -9.18 5.03 7.74
C VAL A 14 -7.91 4.34 7.23
N TYR A 15 -7.25 3.56 8.10
CA TYR A 15 -6.05 2.80 7.77
C TYR A 15 -6.31 1.59 6.85
N ASN A 16 -7.57 1.14 6.68
CA ASN A 16 -7.92 0.08 5.72
C ASN A 16 -7.71 0.56 4.27
N TYR A 17 -7.92 1.85 4.02
CA TYR A 17 -7.77 2.49 2.71
C TYR A 17 -6.53 3.39 2.64
N CYS A 18 -5.45 2.92 3.26
CA CYS A 18 -4.16 3.61 3.31
C CYS A 18 -3.21 3.10 2.23
N ASP A 19 -2.42 4.02 1.67
CA ASP A 19 -1.24 3.76 0.82
C ASP A 19 0.08 3.76 1.59
N ARG A 20 0.00 3.82 2.93
CA ARG A 20 1.12 3.82 3.89
C ARG A 20 2.11 4.98 3.73
N TRP A 21 1.86 5.96 2.86
CA TRP A 21 2.77 7.08 2.66
C TRP A 21 2.45 8.22 3.62
N CYS A 22 2.75 8.02 4.90
CA CYS A 22 2.30 8.91 5.97
C CYS A 22 2.85 10.35 5.83
N GLU A 23 4.07 10.49 5.32
CA GLU A 23 4.76 11.77 5.06
C GLU A 23 4.02 12.63 4.02
N ARG A 24 3.26 11.99 3.11
CA ARG A 24 2.48 12.65 2.07
C ARG A 24 0.96 12.54 2.32
N CYS A 25 0.53 12.00 3.47
CA CYS A 25 -0.87 11.74 3.76
C CYS A 25 -1.60 12.96 4.34
N SER A 26 -2.71 13.36 3.71
CA SER A 26 -3.55 14.49 4.17
C SER A 26 -4.42 14.17 5.39
N MET A 27 -4.49 12.89 5.80
CA MET A 27 -5.38 12.42 6.88
C MET A 27 -4.64 12.15 8.20
N THR A 28 -3.33 12.44 8.29
CA THR A 28 -2.51 12.18 9.48
C THR A 28 -3.12 12.72 10.78
N GLN A 29 -3.74 13.91 10.74
CA GLN A 29 -4.38 14.53 11.92
C GLN A 29 -5.59 13.77 12.46
N ARG A 30 -6.18 12.88 11.66
CA ARG A 30 -7.37 12.07 11.97
C ARG A 30 -7.10 10.55 11.89
N CYS A 31 -5.84 10.15 11.73
CA CYS A 31 -5.43 8.76 11.64
C CYS A 31 -4.93 8.28 13.01
N PHE A 32 -5.68 7.36 13.63
CA PHE A 32 -5.29 6.78 14.92
C PHE A 32 -3.93 6.06 14.85
N LEU A 33 -3.69 5.34 13.75
CA LEU A 33 -2.44 4.62 13.57
C LEU A 33 -1.23 5.56 13.52
N TYR A 34 -1.30 6.62 12.72
CA TYR A 34 -0.24 7.63 12.66
C TYR A 34 0.01 8.29 14.01
N TYR A 35 -1.06 8.58 14.77
CA TYR A 35 -0.95 9.10 16.13
C TYR A 35 -0.22 8.11 17.06
N LYS A 36 -0.59 6.82 17.04
CA LYS A 36 0.05 5.78 17.86
C LYS A 36 1.54 5.64 17.51
N ASP A 37 1.86 5.56 16.22
CA ASP A 37 3.25 5.42 15.75
C ASP A 37 4.09 6.66 16.11
N SER A 38 3.58 7.86 15.85
CA SER A 38 4.27 9.13 16.20
C SER A 38 4.55 9.26 17.69
N ARG A 39 3.62 8.77 18.52
CA ARG A 39 3.79 8.75 19.98
C ARG A 39 4.85 7.77 20.41
N ARG A 40 4.81 6.54 19.90
CA ARG A 40 5.82 5.52 20.19
C ARG A 40 7.21 6.02 19.84
N GLU A 41 7.38 6.59 18.65
CA GLU A 41 8.65 7.21 18.26
C GLU A 41 9.09 8.33 19.22
N ALA A 42 8.18 9.21 19.63
CA ALA A 42 8.49 10.28 20.58
C ALA A 42 8.88 9.72 21.95
N GLU A 43 8.27 8.62 22.39
CA GLU A 43 8.58 7.94 23.64
C GLU A 43 9.97 7.29 23.62
N HIS A 44 10.37 6.62 22.53
CA HIS A 44 11.74 6.11 22.36
C HIS A 44 12.76 7.24 22.33
N ARG A 45 12.51 8.30 21.53
CA ARG A 45 13.40 9.46 21.48
C ARG A 45 13.55 10.13 22.85
N ALA A 46 12.49 10.19 23.65
CA ALA A 46 12.54 10.73 25.01
C ALA A 46 13.37 9.87 25.98
N LYS A 47 13.46 8.55 25.74
CA LYS A 47 14.34 7.62 26.45
C LYS A 47 15.79 7.65 25.95
N GLY A 48 16.07 8.37 24.87
CA GLY A 48 17.38 8.39 24.21
C GLY A 48 17.64 7.17 23.32
N GLU A 49 16.58 6.46 22.95
CA GLU A 49 16.61 5.32 22.04
C GLU A 49 16.41 5.81 20.59
N ASP A 50 17.01 5.12 19.62
CA ASP A 50 16.68 5.34 18.21
C ASP A 50 15.47 4.49 17.84
N PRO A 51 14.31 5.09 17.48
CA PRO A 51 13.12 4.33 17.10
C PRO A 51 13.28 3.52 15.81
N HIS A 52 14.36 3.73 15.06
CA HIS A 52 14.69 2.95 13.85
C HIS A 52 15.74 1.88 14.10
N ASP A 53 16.20 1.72 15.34
CA ASP A 53 17.04 0.60 15.72
C ASP A 53 16.26 -0.71 15.64
N TRP A 54 16.87 -1.74 15.03
CA TRP A 54 16.18 -3.00 14.76
C TRP A 54 15.78 -3.76 16.03
N ASP A 55 16.55 -3.67 17.12
CA ASP A 55 16.20 -4.33 18.38
C ASP A 55 14.99 -3.65 19.02
N ILE A 56 14.93 -2.31 18.97
CA ILE A 56 13.78 -1.52 19.44
C ILE A 56 12.53 -1.83 18.61
N VAL A 57 12.65 -1.83 17.28
CA VAL A 57 11.53 -2.15 16.37
C VAL A 57 10.99 -3.56 16.63
N LEU A 58 11.87 -4.56 16.83
CA LEU A 58 11.46 -5.92 17.14
C LEU A 58 10.77 -6.03 18.50
N GLN A 59 11.24 -5.28 19.49
CA GLN A 59 10.60 -5.20 20.80
C GLN A 59 9.19 -4.61 20.69
N ASP A 60 9.04 -3.46 20.02
CA ASP A 60 7.74 -2.81 19.82
C ASP A 60 6.74 -3.70 19.11
N LEU A 61 7.22 -4.45 18.12
CA LEU A 61 6.44 -5.43 17.38
C LEU A 61 5.97 -6.55 18.31
N HIS A 62 6.89 -7.11 19.10
CA HIS A 62 6.59 -8.15 20.08
C HIS A 62 5.52 -7.69 21.08
N GLU A 63 5.70 -6.51 21.67
CA GLU A 63 4.75 -5.92 22.64
C GLU A 63 3.37 -5.70 22.01
N SER A 64 3.31 -5.19 20.78
CA SER A 64 2.05 -4.98 20.05
C SER A 64 1.31 -6.30 19.77
N PHE A 65 2.03 -7.36 19.39
CA PHE A 65 1.44 -8.68 19.19
C PHE A 65 0.96 -9.31 20.50
N GLN A 66 1.73 -9.19 21.58
CA GLN A 66 1.31 -9.68 22.89
C GLN A 66 0.03 -8.99 23.36
N GLU A 67 -0.03 -7.65 23.30
CA GLU A 67 -1.22 -6.86 23.64
C GLU A 67 -2.45 -7.33 22.83
N THR A 68 -2.28 -7.50 21.52
CA THR A 68 -3.36 -7.94 20.63
C THR A 68 -3.83 -9.36 20.98
N LEU A 69 -2.91 -10.30 21.24
CA LEU A 69 -3.24 -11.68 21.62
C LEU A 69 -3.96 -11.74 22.97
N GLU A 70 -3.56 -10.94 23.95
CA GLU A 70 -4.26 -10.82 25.23
C GLU A 70 -5.69 -10.30 25.05
N MET A 71 -5.87 -9.27 24.22
CA MET A 71 -7.19 -8.74 23.88
C MET A 71 -8.08 -9.79 23.20
N LEU A 72 -7.55 -10.51 22.21
CA LEU A 72 -8.29 -11.55 21.49
C LEU A 72 -8.70 -12.70 22.42
N ARG A 73 -7.79 -13.21 23.25
CA ARG A 73 -8.09 -14.28 24.22
C ARG A 73 -9.16 -13.86 25.20
N LYS A 74 -9.05 -12.66 25.74
CA LYS A 74 -10.05 -12.12 26.67
C LYS A 74 -11.44 -12.05 26.01
N HIS A 75 -11.52 -11.54 24.78
CA HIS A 75 -12.79 -11.45 24.06
C HIS A 75 -13.36 -12.83 23.71
N ALA A 76 -12.51 -13.77 23.31
CA ALA A 76 -12.91 -15.15 23.04
C ALA A 76 -13.46 -15.83 24.31
N GLU A 77 -12.81 -15.64 25.47
CA GLU A 77 -13.32 -16.14 26.76
C GLU A 77 -14.68 -15.52 27.12
N GLU A 78 -14.86 -14.21 26.89
CA GLU A 78 -16.12 -13.50 27.14
C GLU A 78 -17.27 -14.02 26.25
N GLU A 79 -16.99 -14.36 25.00
CA GLU A 79 -17.94 -14.91 24.04
C GLU A 79 -18.05 -16.45 24.09
N GLY A 80 -17.24 -17.11 24.94
CA GLY A 80 -17.22 -18.58 25.07
C GLY A 80 -16.66 -19.32 23.85
N ILE A 81 -15.79 -18.67 23.07
CA ILE A 81 -15.14 -19.21 21.87
C ILE A 81 -13.82 -19.88 22.26
N ASP A 82 -13.63 -21.14 21.84
CA ASP A 82 -12.37 -21.87 22.00
C ASP A 82 -11.46 -21.64 20.77
N LEU A 83 -10.43 -20.81 20.94
CA LEU A 83 -9.47 -20.48 19.88
C LEU A 83 -8.57 -21.68 19.48
N ASP A 84 -8.35 -22.64 20.38
CA ASP A 84 -7.47 -23.78 20.13
C ASP A 84 -8.20 -24.91 19.37
N ALA A 85 -9.52 -24.80 19.22
CA ALA A 85 -10.36 -25.75 18.49
C ALA A 85 -10.53 -25.42 17.00
N ILE A 86 -9.95 -24.32 16.51
CA ILE A 86 -10.08 -23.89 15.11
C ILE A 86 -9.29 -24.82 14.18
N ASP A 87 -9.99 -25.48 13.26
CA ASP A 87 -9.36 -26.21 12.15
C ASP A 87 -8.79 -25.23 11.13
N THR A 88 -7.53 -24.85 11.36
CA THR A 88 -6.83 -23.85 10.54
C THR A 88 -6.67 -24.32 9.08
N GLU A 89 -6.56 -25.63 8.85
CA GLU A 89 -6.33 -26.18 7.51
C GLU A 89 -7.60 -26.10 6.66
N SER A 90 -8.77 -26.32 7.26
CA SER A 90 -10.07 -26.06 6.62
C SER A 90 -10.22 -24.60 6.23
N VAL A 91 -9.92 -23.67 7.15
CA VAL A 91 -10.05 -22.21 6.90
C VAL A 91 -9.15 -21.74 5.76
N ILE A 92 -7.90 -22.21 5.70
CA ILE A 92 -6.97 -21.84 4.63
C ILE A 92 -7.46 -22.36 3.27
N SER A 93 -8.08 -23.54 3.24
CA SER A 93 -8.58 -24.15 1.99
C SER A 93 -9.78 -23.40 1.39
N GLU A 94 -10.48 -22.62 2.20
CA GLU A 94 -11.64 -21.81 1.81
C GLU A 94 -11.25 -20.38 1.37
N LEU A 95 -9.96 -20.00 1.46
CA LEU A 95 -9.51 -18.69 1.00
C LEU A 95 -9.59 -18.55 -0.52
N VAL A 96 -10.20 -17.46 -0.97
CA VAL A 96 -10.26 -17.12 -2.39
C VAL A 96 -8.88 -16.70 -2.93
N ASP A 97 -8.50 -17.27 -4.07
CA ASP A 97 -7.25 -16.94 -4.77
C ASP A 97 -7.54 -16.25 -6.11
N PRO A 98 -7.26 -14.93 -6.24
CA PRO A 98 -7.47 -14.20 -7.48
C PRO A 98 -6.31 -14.38 -8.47
N SER A 99 -5.37 -15.29 -8.23
CA SER A 99 -4.13 -15.42 -9.02
C SER A 99 -4.35 -15.60 -10.52
N ASP A 100 -5.40 -16.34 -10.90
CA ASP A 100 -5.78 -16.58 -12.30
C ASP A 100 -6.57 -15.42 -12.93
N HIS A 101 -6.99 -14.44 -12.13
CA HIS A 101 -7.78 -13.32 -12.64
C HIS A 101 -6.94 -12.44 -13.59
N PRO A 102 -7.44 -12.07 -14.78
CA PRO A 102 -6.66 -11.31 -15.77
C PRO A 102 -6.13 -9.96 -15.26
N LEU A 103 -6.87 -9.30 -14.36
CA LEU A 103 -6.44 -8.04 -13.75
C LEU A 103 -5.27 -8.25 -12.78
N HIS A 104 -5.30 -9.33 -12.00
CA HIS A 104 -4.22 -9.70 -11.08
C HIS A 104 -2.93 -10.03 -11.85
N ILE A 105 -3.02 -10.89 -12.87
CA ILE A 105 -1.88 -11.24 -13.74
C ILE A 105 -1.24 -10.00 -14.35
N LYS A 106 -2.06 -9.04 -14.81
CA LYS A 106 -1.56 -7.78 -15.37
C LYS A 106 -0.86 -6.92 -14.31
N ALA A 107 -1.43 -6.83 -13.11
CA ALA A 107 -0.87 -6.04 -12.02
C ALA A 107 0.48 -6.61 -11.56
N HIS A 108 0.58 -7.92 -11.45
CA HIS A 108 1.83 -8.59 -11.12
C HIS A 108 2.90 -8.39 -12.21
N LYS A 109 2.54 -8.45 -13.50
CA LYS A 109 3.47 -8.14 -14.58
C LYS A 109 3.96 -6.69 -14.53
N TYR A 110 3.04 -5.74 -14.30
CA TYR A 110 3.39 -4.34 -14.12
C TYR A 110 4.38 -4.15 -12.95
N MET A 111 4.12 -4.76 -11.80
CA MET A 111 5.01 -4.71 -10.64
C MET A 111 6.42 -5.18 -11.01
N MET A 112 6.55 -6.36 -11.60
CA MET A 112 7.85 -6.94 -11.94
C MET A 112 8.62 -6.13 -13.00
N GLU A 113 7.93 -5.65 -14.04
CA GLU A 113 8.59 -4.86 -15.09
C GLU A 113 8.97 -3.46 -14.60
N THR A 114 8.15 -2.86 -13.73
CA THR A 114 8.47 -1.56 -13.12
C THR A 114 9.65 -1.67 -12.16
N HIS A 115 9.74 -2.76 -11.39
CA HIS A 115 10.89 -3.00 -10.50
C HIS A 115 12.21 -3.01 -11.28
N LYS A 116 12.27 -3.75 -12.40
CA LYS A 116 13.45 -3.77 -13.29
C LYS A 116 13.75 -2.40 -13.88
N PHE A 117 12.71 -1.65 -14.24
CA PHE A 117 12.88 -0.29 -14.78
C PHE A 117 13.45 0.67 -13.73
N LEU A 118 13.05 0.54 -12.46
CA LEU A 118 13.55 1.39 -11.37
C LEU A 118 15.05 1.24 -11.16
N GLU A 119 15.60 0.02 -11.25
CA GLU A 119 17.06 -0.20 -11.21
C GLU A 119 17.78 0.64 -12.30
N LYS A 120 17.28 0.57 -13.53
CA LYS A 120 17.83 1.35 -14.65
C LYS A 120 17.65 2.86 -14.46
N LEU A 121 16.48 3.29 -13.99
CA LEU A 121 16.18 4.71 -13.78
C LEU A 121 17.08 5.29 -12.69
N HIS A 122 17.33 4.55 -11.63
CA HIS A 122 18.24 4.93 -10.56
C HIS A 122 19.66 5.18 -11.09
N ASP A 123 20.19 4.30 -11.93
CA ASP A 123 21.52 4.48 -12.54
C ASP A 123 21.58 5.74 -13.42
N VAL A 124 20.55 5.98 -14.23
CA VAL A 124 20.46 7.18 -15.09
C VAL A 124 20.38 8.47 -14.26
N ILE A 125 19.62 8.47 -13.16
CA ILE A 125 19.54 9.61 -12.25
C ILE A 125 20.91 9.90 -11.61
N ASN A 126 21.63 8.87 -11.16
CA ASN A 126 22.94 9.05 -10.54
C ASN A 126 23.99 9.55 -11.54
N GLU A 127 23.99 9.04 -12.77
CA GLU A 127 24.87 9.55 -13.81
C GLU A 127 24.61 11.04 -14.11
N GLU A 128 23.33 11.45 -14.14
CA GLU A 128 22.98 12.86 -14.31
C GLU A 128 23.46 13.72 -13.14
N ILE A 129 23.31 13.24 -11.90
CA ILE A 129 23.80 13.92 -10.69
C ILE A 129 25.33 14.08 -10.74
N ASP A 130 26.06 13.05 -11.16
CA ASP A 130 27.52 13.12 -11.32
C ASP A 130 27.92 14.14 -12.39
N ASN A 131 27.19 14.19 -13.51
CA ASN A 131 27.40 15.18 -14.55
C ASN A 131 27.13 16.61 -14.08
N ILE A 132 26.10 16.82 -13.27
CA ILE A 132 25.80 18.11 -12.63
C ILE A 132 26.93 18.50 -11.68
N ASN A 133 27.39 17.59 -10.82
CA ASN A 133 28.47 17.84 -9.86
C ASN A 133 29.80 18.14 -10.54
N ALA A 134 30.07 17.55 -11.71
CA ALA A 134 31.22 17.83 -12.54
C ALA A 134 31.12 19.17 -13.31
N GLY A 135 29.95 19.83 -13.29
CA GLY A 135 29.69 21.06 -14.03
C GLY A 135 29.47 20.85 -15.53
N ASN A 136 29.16 19.61 -15.95
CA ASN A 136 28.91 19.26 -17.35
C ASN A 136 27.51 19.67 -17.82
N VAL A 137 26.53 19.69 -16.89
CA VAL A 137 25.11 19.99 -17.16
C VAL A 137 24.55 20.88 -16.04
N LEU A 138 23.51 21.66 -16.33
CA LEU A 138 22.76 22.44 -15.34
C LEU A 138 21.78 21.54 -14.57
N ALA A 139 21.59 21.80 -13.29
CA ALA A 139 20.70 21.05 -12.40
C ALA A 139 19.19 21.33 -12.63
N GLU A 140 18.74 21.39 -13.89
CA GLU A 140 17.34 21.63 -14.19
C GLU A 140 16.52 20.36 -13.99
N ASN A 141 15.43 20.46 -13.21
CA ASN A 141 14.41 19.44 -12.99
C ASN A 141 14.85 18.13 -12.28
N ILE A 142 16.12 17.98 -11.89
CA ILE A 142 16.60 16.73 -11.26
C ILE A 142 15.84 16.38 -9.97
N GLU A 143 15.45 17.38 -9.17
CA GLU A 143 14.68 17.16 -7.95
C GLU A 143 13.26 16.66 -8.23
N GLU A 144 12.62 17.20 -9.28
CA GLU A 144 11.31 16.72 -9.74
C GLU A 144 11.40 15.27 -10.24
N ILE A 145 12.51 14.89 -10.85
CA ILE A 145 12.73 13.51 -11.31
C ILE A 145 12.97 12.55 -10.15
N LYS A 146 13.68 12.98 -9.09
CA LYS A 146 13.78 12.19 -7.86
C LYS A 146 12.42 11.98 -7.21
N ASP A 147 11.59 13.03 -7.15
CA ASP A 147 10.20 12.91 -6.68
C ASP A 147 9.40 11.92 -7.54
N CYS A 148 9.56 11.95 -8.86
CA CYS A 148 8.92 10.98 -9.76
C CYS A 148 9.41 9.55 -9.52
N PHE A 149 10.71 9.37 -9.29
CA PHE A 149 11.29 8.09 -8.93
C PHE A 149 10.66 7.55 -7.63
N GLU A 150 10.60 8.36 -6.58
CA GLU A 150 9.97 7.98 -5.30
C GLU A 150 8.50 7.56 -5.50
N VAL A 151 7.74 8.28 -6.33
CA VAL A 151 6.34 7.93 -6.62
C VAL A 151 6.23 6.56 -7.28
N ILE A 152 7.06 6.29 -8.30
CA ILE A 152 7.03 5.01 -9.02
C ILE A 152 7.47 3.87 -8.09
N ASP A 153 8.56 4.08 -7.35
CA ASP A 153 9.10 3.12 -6.39
C ASP A 153 8.09 2.79 -5.28
N TRP A 154 7.41 3.79 -4.75
CA TRP A 154 6.40 3.58 -3.71
C TRP A 154 5.21 2.73 -4.19
N TYR A 155 4.69 3.01 -5.38
CA TYR A 155 3.42 2.40 -5.82
C TYR A 155 3.55 1.08 -6.57
N HIS A 156 4.71 0.76 -7.19
CA HIS A 156 4.78 -0.36 -8.12
C HIS A 156 4.40 -1.72 -7.51
N MET A 157 4.80 -1.99 -6.27
CA MET A 157 4.41 -3.20 -5.53
C MET A 157 3.01 -3.08 -4.93
N GLN A 158 2.70 -1.91 -4.35
CA GLN A 158 1.45 -1.70 -3.64
C GLN A 158 0.22 -1.84 -4.55
N ILE A 159 0.30 -1.38 -5.80
CA ILE A 159 -0.79 -1.50 -6.78
C ILE A 159 -1.19 -2.97 -6.94
N ALA A 160 -0.23 -3.90 -7.06
CA ALA A 160 -0.52 -5.32 -7.21
C ALA A 160 -1.20 -5.90 -5.96
N VAL A 161 -0.72 -5.56 -4.77
CA VAL A 161 -1.31 -5.99 -3.49
C VAL A 161 -2.74 -5.47 -3.32
N LYS A 162 -2.98 -4.20 -3.67
CA LYS A 162 -4.32 -3.59 -3.55
C LYS A 162 -5.31 -4.14 -4.56
N ILE A 163 -4.85 -4.46 -5.78
CA ILE A 163 -5.67 -5.16 -6.78
C ILE A 163 -5.99 -6.59 -6.32
N HIS A 164 -5.02 -7.31 -5.74
CA HIS A 164 -5.28 -8.64 -5.17
C HIS A 164 -6.37 -8.58 -4.10
N ARG A 165 -6.22 -7.70 -3.10
CA ARG A 165 -7.22 -7.55 -2.04
C ARG A 165 -8.60 -7.17 -2.59
N ALA A 166 -8.65 -6.26 -3.56
CA ALA A 166 -9.91 -5.87 -4.18
C ALA A 166 -10.61 -7.07 -4.85
N LEU A 167 -9.85 -7.93 -5.52
CA LEU A 167 -10.38 -9.13 -6.15
C LEU A 167 -10.84 -10.18 -5.13
N CYS A 168 -10.07 -10.41 -4.05
CA CYS A 168 -10.50 -11.29 -2.96
C CYS A 168 -11.85 -10.84 -2.39
N GLY A 169 -11.98 -9.58 -1.97
CA GLY A 169 -13.22 -9.07 -1.39
C GLY A 169 -14.41 -9.13 -2.36
N LYS A 170 -14.17 -9.02 -3.67
CA LYS A 170 -15.23 -9.22 -4.68
C LYS A 170 -15.61 -10.68 -4.83
N MET A 171 -14.64 -11.61 -4.84
CA MET A 171 -14.91 -13.04 -4.94
C MET A 171 -15.63 -13.56 -3.70
N GLU A 172 -15.22 -13.11 -2.50
CA GLU A 172 -15.91 -13.38 -1.23
C GLU A 172 -17.37 -12.93 -1.29
N ALA A 173 -17.64 -11.69 -1.72
CA ALA A 173 -19.00 -11.17 -1.91
C ALA A 173 -19.84 -11.88 -2.99
N GLU A 174 -19.20 -12.66 -3.87
CA GLU A 174 -19.91 -13.46 -4.89
C GLU A 174 -20.22 -14.88 -4.38
N GLU A 175 -19.51 -15.36 -3.35
CA GLU A 175 -19.62 -16.70 -2.76
C GLU A 175 -20.52 -16.75 -1.51
N GLU A 176 -20.52 -15.71 -0.67
CA GLU A 176 -21.18 -15.73 0.65
C GLU A 176 -22.72 -15.73 0.57
N GLY A 177 -23.31 -15.09 -0.44
CA GLY A 177 -24.75 -15.17 -0.72
C GLY A 177 -25.66 -14.65 0.41
N ASP A 178 -25.10 -13.81 1.30
CA ASP A 178 -25.78 -13.11 2.39
C ASP A 178 -25.69 -11.60 2.15
N ASP A 179 -26.85 -10.94 2.06
CA ASP A 179 -26.96 -9.55 1.57
C ASP A 179 -26.14 -8.54 2.40
N GLU A 180 -25.95 -8.77 3.71
CA GLU A 180 -25.17 -7.87 4.59
C GLU A 180 -23.65 -8.06 4.49
N SER A 181 -23.16 -9.30 4.35
CA SER A 181 -21.73 -9.57 4.21
C SER A 181 -21.24 -9.19 2.81
N ASP A 182 -22.06 -9.43 1.79
CA ASP A 182 -21.81 -9.03 0.41
C ASP A 182 -21.61 -7.51 0.28
N GLU A 183 -22.41 -6.69 0.99
CA GLU A 183 -22.29 -5.22 0.97
C GLU A 183 -20.96 -4.75 1.59
N PHE A 184 -20.57 -5.35 2.71
CA PHE A 184 -19.30 -5.01 3.38
C PHE A 184 -18.08 -5.43 2.56
N SER A 185 -18.06 -6.67 2.06
CA SER A 185 -16.97 -7.22 1.25
C SER A 185 -16.81 -6.44 -0.06
N MET A 186 -17.91 -6.04 -0.69
CA MET A 186 -17.89 -5.17 -1.86
C MET A 186 -17.43 -3.73 -1.53
N TYR A 187 -17.76 -3.19 -0.35
CA TYR A 187 -17.25 -1.90 0.09
C TYR A 187 -15.72 -1.92 0.27
N ASP A 188 -15.17 -2.94 0.93
CA ASP A 188 -13.73 -3.12 1.07
C ASP A 188 -13.04 -3.32 -0.28
N ALA A 189 -13.65 -4.11 -1.17
CA ALA A 189 -13.15 -4.33 -2.53
C ALA A 189 -13.02 -3.01 -3.30
N ASN A 190 -14.08 -2.19 -3.30
CA ASN A 190 -14.08 -0.89 -3.96
C ASN A 190 -13.08 0.09 -3.32
N GLY A 191 -12.96 0.10 -2.00
CA GLY A 191 -11.98 0.93 -1.29
C GLY A 191 -10.54 0.53 -1.62
N SER A 192 -10.24 -0.76 -1.68
CA SER A 192 -8.93 -1.29 -2.09
C SER A 192 -8.62 -0.95 -3.55
N ALA A 193 -9.59 -1.10 -4.45
CA ALA A 193 -9.48 -0.72 -5.85
C ALA A 193 -9.23 0.79 -6.02
N LYS A 194 -9.86 1.63 -5.19
CA LYS A 194 -9.65 3.08 -5.19
C LYS A 194 -8.21 3.45 -4.82
N VAL A 195 -7.63 2.81 -3.81
CA VAL A 195 -6.22 3.04 -3.45
C VAL A 195 -5.30 2.68 -4.62
N ALA A 196 -5.52 1.52 -5.26
CA ALA A 196 -4.75 1.11 -6.44
C ALA A 196 -4.90 2.12 -7.60
N TYR A 197 -6.11 2.60 -7.85
CA TYR A 197 -6.39 3.61 -8.88
C TYR A 197 -5.62 4.91 -8.64
N ILE A 198 -5.62 5.43 -7.41
CA ILE A 198 -4.89 6.65 -7.05
C ILE A 198 -3.38 6.46 -7.29
N GLY A 199 -2.84 5.32 -6.88
CA GLY A 199 -1.44 4.97 -7.14
C GLY A 199 -1.12 4.95 -8.64
N LEU A 200 -1.99 4.33 -9.45
CA LEU A 200 -1.82 4.26 -10.91
C LEU A 200 -1.83 5.63 -11.58
N VAL A 201 -2.74 6.53 -11.17
CA VAL A 201 -2.77 7.91 -11.72
C VAL A 201 -1.49 8.66 -11.38
N ARG A 202 -1.03 8.58 -10.13
CA ARG A 202 0.24 9.20 -9.69
C ARG A 202 1.44 8.63 -10.46
N THR A 203 1.50 7.32 -10.64
CA THR A 203 2.55 6.67 -11.43
C THR A 203 2.50 7.06 -12.90
N MET A 204 1.31 7.22 -13.50
CA MET A 204 1.18 7.67 -14.89
C MET A 204 1.80 9.05 -15.09
N ASP A 205 1.50 9.99 -14.19
CA ASP A 205 2.05 11.34 -14.22
C ASP A 205 3.58 11.31 -14.05
N ALA A 206 4.08 10.54 -13.08
CA ALA A 206 5.52 10.39 -12.82
C ALA A 206 6.26 9.78 -14.02
N LEU A 207 5.74 8.70 -14.61
CA LEU A 207 6.34 8.06 -15.80
C LEU A 207 6.35 9.01 -17.00
N THR A 208 5.31 9.83 -17.16
CA THR A 208 5.22 10.82 -18.24
C THR A 208 6.32 11.88 -18.08
N LYS A 209 6.52 12.41 -16.87
CA LYS A 209 7.59 13.38 -16.58
C LYS A 209 8.98 12.80 -16.81
N VAL A 210 9.22 11.55 -16.37
CA VAL A 210 10.50 10.86 -16.62
C VAL A 210 10.73 10.66 -18.13
N HIS A 211 9.69 10.34 -18.89
CA HIS A 211 9.78 10.20 -20.34
C HIS A 211 10.10 11.51 -21.06
N GLU A 212 9.49 12.61 -20.61
CA GLU A 212 9.76 13.96 -21.13
C GLU A 212 11.19 14.41 -20.83
N TRP A 213 11.69 14.11 -19.63
CA TRP A 213 13.04 14.41 -19.20
C TRP A 213 14.10 13.61 -19.97
N GLN A 214 13.93 12.29 -20.10
CA GLN A 214 14.91 11.43 -20.75
C GLN A 214 14.27 10.57 -21.84
N LYS A 215 14.31 11.09 -23.08
CA LYS A 215 13.72 10.42 -24.26
C LYS A 215 14.37 9.08 -24.59
N SER A 216 15.61 8.83 -24.17
CA SER A 216 16.28 7.54 -24.39
C SER A 216 15.57 6.38 -23.66
N LEU A 217 14.81 6.66 -22.61
CA LEU A 217 14.02 5.70 -21.84
C LEU A 217 12.66 5.35 -22.47
N HIS A 218 12.35 5.89 -23.66
CA HIS A 218 11.04 5.70 -24.31
C HIS A 218 10.64 4.22 -24.42
N ASN A 219 11.54 3.36 -24.86
CA ASN A 219 11.23 1.93 -25.06
C ASN A 219 11.00 1.18 -23.74
N ASP A 220 11.52 1.69 -22.62
CA ASP A 220 11.29 1.13 -21.30
C ASP A 220 9.98 1.64 -20.70
N ILE A 221 9.66 2.94 -20.88
CA ILE A 221 8.49 3.58 -20.26
C ILE A 221 7.19 3.26 -20.99
N MET A 222 7.19 3.18 -22.32
CA MET A 222 5.94 2.96 -23.08
C MET A 222 5.21 1.66 -22.70
N PRO A 223 5.90 0.51 -22.52
CA PRO A 223 5.26 -0.70 -21.97
C PRO A 223 4.64 -0.48 -20.59
N LEU A 224 5.31 0.26 -19.69
CA LEU A 224 4.79 0.56 -18.36
C LEU A 224 3.53 1.42 -18.41
N LEU A 225 3.52 2.47 -19.22
CA LEU A 225 2.32 3.30 -19.45
C LEU A 225 1.16 2.47 -20.04
N THR A 226 1.46 1.51 -20.92
CA THR A 226 0.46 0.57 -21.45
C THR A 226 -0.14 -0.30 -20.36
N TYR A 227 0.69 -0.81 -19.44
CA TYR A 227 0.21 -1.52 -18.26
C TYR A 227 -0.66 -0.63 -17.37
N VAL A 228 -0.19 0.57 -17.04
CA VAL A 228 -0.91 1.52 -16.17
C VAL A 228 -2.30 1.83 -16.75
N TYR A 229 -2.39 2.19 -18.03
CA TYR A 229 -3.68 2.43 -18.70
C TYR A 229 -4.56 1.18 -18.71
N GLY A 230 -3.96 0.01 -18.97
CA GLY A 230 -4.66 -1.27 -18.96
C GLY A 230 -5.17 -1.70 -17.57
N LEU A 231 -4.53 -1.25 -16.49
CA LEU A 231 -4.92 -1.48 -15.11
C LEU A 231 -6.02 -0.52 -14.67
N ILE A 232 -5.90 0.77 -15.02
CA ILE A 232 -6.94 1.79 -14.78
C ILE A 232 -8.28 1.32 -15.37
N ASN A 233 -8.31 0.99 -16.66
CA ASN A 233 -9.52 0.49 -17.31
C ASN A 233 -10.02 -0.84 -16.71
N GLY A 234 -9.10 -1.66 -16.22
CA GLY A 234 -9.43 -2.89 -15.53
C GLY A 234 -10.17 -2.61 -14.22
N ILE A 235 -9.65 -1.71 -13.40
CA ILE A 235 -10.30 -1.28 -12.15
C ILE A 235 -11.67 -0.66 -12.43
N GLU A 236 -11.76 0.25 -13.40
CA GLU A 236 -13.04 0.90 -13.73
C GLU A 236 -14.12 -0.09 -14.17
N ARG A 237 -13.72 -1.20 -14.81
CA ARG A 237 -14.64 -2.26 -15.22
C ARG A 237 -15.00 -3.20 -14.07
N GLU A 238 -14.02 -3.67 -13.32
CA GLU A 238 -14.22 -4.68 -12.28
C GLU A 238 -14.86 -4.11 -11.01
N PHE A 239 -14.60 -2.82 -10.71
CA PHE A 239 -14.98 -2.14 -9.47
C PHE A 239 -15.60 -0.78 -9.77
N PRO A 240 -16.78 -0.69 -10.41
CA PRO A 240 -17.38 0.59 -10.79
C PRO A 240 -17.67 1.52 -9.59
N GLY A 241 -17.82 0.94 -8.38
CA GLY A 241 -18.06 1.65 -7.12
C GLY A 241 -16.83 2.29 -6.48
N HIS A 242 -15.62 2.10 -7.01
CA HIS A 242 -14.39 2.70 -6.46
C HIS A 242 -14.33 4.24 -6.56
N LYS A 243 -15.27 4.87 -7.27
CA LYS A 243 -15.21 6.28 -7.68
C LYS A 243 -15.45 7.25 -6.52
#